data_AF-A0A351SZF7-F1
#
_entry.id   AF-A0A351SZF7-F1
#
_cell.length_a   1.000
_cell.length_b   1.000
_cell.length_c   1.000
_cell.angle_alpha   90.00
_cell.angle_beta   90.00
_cell.angle_gamma   90.00
#
_symmetry.space_group_name_H-M   'P 1'
#
loop_
_entity.id
_entity.type
_entity.pdbx_description
1 polymer ?
#
loop_
_entity_poly.entity_id
_entity_poly.type
_entity_poly.pdbx_seq_one_letter_code
_entity_poly.pdbx_strand_id
1 'polypeptide(L)'
;MKGIFLITILLMGLIVAHSFAQMGGGMMGGQKGGVGGGMMGGQQGQMMEHKGMMSHGEMMNNMMDMTNQMSGMMGNMSGMMKDMPKEHMKKMSEMMRDMSKEMMEMSKIMERGMASEKEMKKMHDRMMEMQNRKSDMEKK
;
A
#
# COMPACT_ATOMS: atom_id res chain seq x y z
N MET A 1 12.01 -32.46 -44.41
CA MET A 1 11.41 -32.57 -43.06
C MET A 1 12.43 -32.54 -41.92
N LYS A 2 13.59 -33.21 -42.02
CA LYS A 2 14.62 -33.22 -40.94
C LYS A 2 15.20 -31.83 -40.61
N GLY A 3 15.34 -30.93 -41.60
CA GLY A 3 15.86 -29.58 -41.39
C GLY A 3 14.92 -28.66 -40.61
N ILE A 4 13.60 -28.82 -40.76
CA ILE A 4 12.60 -28.02 -40.03
C ILE A 4 12.65 -28.36 -38.54
N PHE A 5 12.82 -29.64 -38.21
CA PHE A 5 12.89 -30.11 -36.82
C PHE A 5 14.13 -29.57 -36.09
N LEU A 6 15.27 -29.46 -36.78
CA LEU A 6 16.50 -28.88 -36.22
C LEU A 6 16.35 -27.38 -35.89
N ILE A 7 15.64 -26.62 -36.73
CA ILE A 7 15.42 -25.19 -36.51
C ILE A 7 14.53 -24.95 -35.29
N THR A 8 13.51 -25.78 -35.06
CA THR A 8 12.62 -25.66 -33.90
C THR A 8 13.34 -25.92 -32.58
N ILE A 9 14.23 -26.90 -32.54
CA ILE A 9 15.04 -27.21 -31.35
C ILE A 9 16.02 -26.07 -31.04
N LEU A 10 16.63 -25.47 -32.07
CA LEU A 10 17.58 -24.38 -31.91
C LEU A 10 16.91 -23.10 -31.39
N LEU A 11 15.68 -22.81 -31.83
CA LEU A 11 14.88 -21.69 -31.32
C LEU A 11 14.45 -21.88 -29.86
N MET A 12 14.07 -23.08 -29.44
CA MET A 12 13.72 -23.35 -28.04
C MET A 12 14.93 -23.17 -27.10
N GLY A 13 16.13 -23.58 -27.52
CA GLY A 13 17.35 -23.43 -26.71
C GLY A 13 17.73 -21.96 -26.42
N LEU A 14 17.52 -21.05 -27.38
CA LEU A 14 17.82 -19.63 -27.24
C LEU A 14 16.93 -18.92 -26.20
N ILE A 15 15.68 -19.36 -26.04
CA ILE A 15 14.72 -18.72 -25.11
C ILE A 15 15.10 -19.01 -23.65
N VAL A 16 15.63 -20.20 -23.35
CA VAL A 16 16.01 -20.58 -21.97
C VAL A 16 17.23 -19.80 -21.47
N ALA A 17 18.11 -19.37 -22.37
CA ALA A 17 19.29 -18.56 -22.02
C ALA A 17 18.93 -17.14 -21.56
N HIS A 18 17.82 -16.56 -22.06
CA HIS A 18 17.39 -15.22 -21.65
C HIS A 18 16.73 -15.16 -20.27
N SER A 19 16.21 -16.28 -19.75
CA SER A 19 15.61 -16.32 -18.40
C SER A 19 16.65 -16.28 -17.27
N PHE A 20 17.90 -16.66 -17.52
CA PHE A 20 18.95 -16.68 -16.49
C PHE A 20 19.75 -15.37 -16.36
N ALA A 21 19.61 -14.43 -17.30
CA ALA A 21 20.33 -13.15 -17.24
C ALA A 21 19.57 -12.01 -16.51
N GLN A 22 18.28 -12.18 -16.22
CA GLN A 22 17.45 -11.17 -15.53
C GLN A 22 16.98 -11.65 -14.14
N MET A 23 17.81 -12.43 -13.45
CA MET A 23 17.65 -12.76 -12.03
C MET A 23 18.96 -12.52 -11.23
N GLY A 24 19.85 -11.67 -11.76
CA GLY A 24 21.18 -11.39 -11.21
C GLY A 24 21.45 -9.93 -10.89
N GLY A 25 20.42 -9.13 -10.59
CA GLY A 25 20.61 -7.70 -10.33
C GLY A 25 19.54 -7.13 -9.41
N GLY A 26 19.80 -7.15 -8.11
CA GLY A 26 19.06 -6.33 -7.16
C GLY A 26 18.70 -7.04 -5.87
N MET A 27 19.66 -7.14 -4.96
CA MET A 27 19.35 -6.87 -3.55
C MET A 27 20.60 -6.63 -2.72
N MET A 28 20.49 -5.59 -1.89
CA MET A 28 21.13 -5.46 -0.59
C MET A 28 22.56 -4.90 -0.54
N GLY A 29 22.66 -3.58 -0.73
CA GLY A 29 23.78 -2.78 -0.23
C GLY A 29 23.28 -1.60 0.60
N GLY A 30 23.59 -1.61 1.90
CA GLY A 30 23.82 -0.37 2.63
C GLY A 30 22.71 0.13 3.56
N GLN A 31 22.47 -0.58 4.65
CA GLN A 31 22.07 0.03 5.92
C GLN A 31 23.21 0.95 6.40
N LYS A 32 23.00 2.28 6.44
CA LYS A 32 23.72 3.17 7.37
C LYS A 32 23.15 4.60 7.44
N GLY A 33 22.93 5.05 8.68
CA GLY A 33 22.71 6.45 9.08
C GLY A 33 21.22 6.80 9.23
N GLY A 34 20.63 6.99 10.41
CA GLY A 34 21.19 7.62 11.60
C GLY A 34 20.70 9.07 11.70
N VAL A 35 19.39 9.29 11.88
CA VAL A 35 18.76 10.52 12.39
C VAL A 35 17.41 10.02 12.95
N GLY A 36 17.07 10.08 14.23
CA GLY A 36 17.21 11.19 15.15
C GLY A 36 15.82 11.80 15.34
N GLY A 37 15.31 11.75 16.58
CA GLY A 37 14.22 12.60 17.03
C GLY A 37 12.81 12.08 16.81
N GLY A 38 12.09 11.85 17.91
CA GLY A 38 10.67 11.64 17.88
C GLY A 38 9.91 12.86 17.33
N MET A 39 8.80 12.58 16.67
CA MET A 39 7.70 13.53 16.49
C MET A 39 6.42 12.74 16.24
N MET A 40 5.87 12.21 17.34
CA MET A 40 4.43 12.08 17.47
C MET A 40 3.92 13.50 17.75
N GLY A 41 3.15 14.09 16.83
CA GLY A 41 2.50 15.37 17.11
C GLY A 41 2.11 16.17 15.88
N GLY A 42 0.84 16.08 15.51
CA GLY A 42 0.08 17.18 14.92
C GLY A 42 0.57 17.73 13.58
N GLN A 43 0.07 17.17 12.48
CA GLN A 43 -0.06 17.90 11.22
C GLN A 43 -1.53 17.98 10.81
N GLN A 44 -2.33 18.56 11.70
CA GLN A 44 -3.66 19.04 11.38
C GLN A 44 -3.55 20.53 11.06
N GLY A 45 -3.62 20.87 9.78
CA GLY A 45 -3.83 22.26 9.35
C GLY A 45 -2.66 22.89 8.61
N GLN A 46 -2.51 22.57 7.33
CA GLN A 46 -2.06 23.50 6.28
C GLN A 46 -2.12 22.80 4.91
N MET A 47 -3.33 22.57 4.41
CA MET A 47 -3.58 22.31 2.98
C MET A 47 -4.90 22.98 2.61
N MET A 48 -4.94 24.30 2.75
CA MET A 48 -6.03 25.14 2.25
C MET A 48 -5.65 25.65 0.86
N GLU A 49 -6.61 25.51 -0.07
CA GLU A 49 -6.80 26.33 -1.29
C GLU A 49 -6.06 25.97 -2.58
N HIS A 50 -6.15 24.73 -3.09
CA HIS A 50 -5.98 24.53 -4.54
C HIS A 50 -7.15 23.78 -5.17
N LYS A 51 -8.12 24.59 -5.62
CA LYS A 51 -9.26 24.20 -6.46
C LYS A 51 -8.76 23.68 -7.83
N GLY A 52 -8.20 22.47 -7.84
CA GLY A 52 -7.60 21.85 -9.02
C GLY A 52 -7.70 20.33 -8.90
N MET A 53 -8.17 19.70 -9.97
CA MET A 53 -8.04 18.24 -10.12
C MET A 53 -6.57 17.88 -9.88
N MET A 54 -6.31 16.98 -8.91
CA MET A 54 -4.95 16.51 -8.66
C MET A 54 -4.38 15.86 -9.91
N SER A 55 -3.11 16.11 -10.19
CA SER A 55 -2.43 15.45 -11.30
C SER A 55 -2.36 13.94 -11.05
N HIS A 56 -2.37 13.14 -12.13
CA HIS A 56 -2.32 11.67 -12.02
C HIS A 56 -1.09 11.19 -11.23
N GLY A 57 0.06 11.87 -11.36
CA GLY A 57 1.30 11.52 -10.65
C GLY A 57 1.26 11.80 -9.14
N GLU A 58 0.73 12.94 -8.72
CA GLU A 58 0.58 13.26 -7.28
C GLU A 58 -0.45 12.36 -6.62
N MET A 59 -1.54 12.06 -7.33
CA MET A 59 -2.54 11.11 -6.88
C MET A 59 -1.94 9.72 -6.68
N MET A 60 -1.13 9.24 -7.63
CA MET A 60 -0.51 7.92 -7.56
C MET A 60 0.48 7.81 -6.40
N ASN A 61 1.32 8.84 -6.18
CA ASN A 61 2.24 8.88 -5.04
C ASN A 61 1.48 8.89 -3.70
N ASN A 62 0.47 9.76 -3.55
CA ASN A 62 -0.35 9.83 -2.33
C ASN A 62 -1.09 8.50 -2.05
N MET A 63 -1.61 7.85 -3.09
CA MET A 63 -2.25 6.53 -2.96
C MET A 63 -1.24 5.44 -2.59
N MET A 64 -0.01 5.50 -3.12
CA MET A 64 1.04 4.55 -2.80
C MET A 64 1.48 4.68 -1.34
N ASP A 65 1.65 5.91 -0.85
CA ASP A 65 1.96 6.18 0.56
C ASP A 65 0.85 5.71 1.49
N MET A 66 -0.41 6.00 1.16
CA MET A 66 -1.56 5.47 1.91
C MET A 66 -1.61 3.95 1.90
N THR A 67 -1.32 3.31 0.77
CA THR A 67 -1.29 1.85 0.65
C THR A 67 -0.17 1.24 1.49
N ASN A 68 1.01 1.87 1.51
CA ASN A 68 2.13 1.47 2.36
C ASN A 68 1.77 1.57 3.84
N GLN A 69 1.11 2.67 4.24
CA GLN A 69 0.61 2.82 5.62
C GLN A 69 -0.45 1.75 5.97
N MET A 70 -1.39 1.46 5.07
CA MET A 70 -2.38 0.40 5.25
C MET A 70 -1.72 -0.98 5.36
N SER A 71 -0.73 -1.28 4.52
CA SER A 71 0.02 -2.53 4.56
C SER A 71 0.74 -2.71 5.89
N GLY A 72 1.43 -1.67 6.38
CA GLY A 72 2.05 -1.68 7.71
C GLY A 72 1.03 -1.87 8.83
N MET A 73 -0.12 -1.19 8.74
CA MET A 73 -1.22 -1.35 9.69
C MET A 73 -1.77 -2.79 9.70
N MET A 74 -1.92 -3.41 8.53
CA MET A 74 -2.41 -4.77 8.36
C MET A 74 -1.41 -5.82 8.87
N GLY A 75 -0.12 -5.59 8.65
CA GLY A 75 0.95 -6.41 9.24
C GLY A 75 0.91 -6.40 10.77
N ASN A 76 0.78 -5.21 11.36
CA ASN A 76 0.67 -5.05 12.82
C ASN A 76 -0.62 -5.70 13.36
N MET A 77 -1.74 -5.55 12.66
CA MET A 77 -3.01 -6.20 13.03
C MET A 77 -2.92 -7.73 13.00
N SER A 78 -2.24 -8.29 11.99
CA SER A 78 -2.08 -9.74 11.87
C SER A 78 -1.32 -10.33 13.07
N GLY A 79 -0.36 -9.59 13.64
CA GLY A 79 0.33 -9.99 14.86
C GLY A 79 -0.58 -10.00 16.08
N MET A 80 -1.39 -8.95 16.24
CA MET A 80 -2.30 -8.83 17.39
C MET A 80 -3.46 -9.82 17.35
N MET A 81 -3.91 -10.22 16.17
CA MET A 81 -5.08 -11.07 15.99
C MET A 81 -4.92 -12.48 16.61
N LYS A 82 -3.68 -12.94 16.80
CA LYS A 82 -3.37 -14.26 17.36
C LYS A 82 -3.75 -14.38 18.84
N ASP A 83 -3.58 -13.30 19.60
CA ASP A 83 -3.75 -13.28 21.06
C ASP A 83 -4.93 -12.36 21.48
N MET A 84 -5.77 -11.96 20.51
CA MET A 84 -6.83 -10.98 20.73
C MET A 84 -8.07 -11.59 21.42
N PRO A 85 -8.62 -10.95 22.48
CA PRO A 85 -9.87 -11.41 23.10
C PRO A 85 -11.05 -11.33 22.11
N LYS A 86 -12.05 -12.22 22.27
CA LYS A 86 -13.22 -12.28 21.37
C LYS A 86 -13.99 -10.96 21.24
N GLU A 87 -14.09 -10.17 22.31
CA GLU A 87 -14.73 -8.85 22.26
C GLU A 87 -13.97 -7.86 21.36
N HIS A 88 -12.64 -7.96 21.34
CA HIS A 88 -11.78 -7.15 20.49
C HIS A 88 -11.78 -7.68 19.05
N MET A 89 -11.93 -9.00 18.85
CA MET A 89 -12.10 -9.59 17.51
C MET A 89 -13.32 -9.03 16.78
N LYS A 90 -14.44 -8.79 17.50
CA LYS A 90 -15.62 -8.16 16.88
C LYS A 90 -15.31 -6.74 16.41
N LYS A 91 -14.70 -5.91 17.26
CA LYS A 91 -14.29 -4.52 16.90
C LYS A 91 -13.28 -4.51 15.75
N MET A 92 -12.36 -5.47 15.74
CA MET A 92 -11.39 -5.67 14.66
C MET A 92 -12.09 -6.05 13.34
N SER A 93 -13.06 -6.96 13.38
CA SER A 93 -13.82 -7.35 12.19
C SER A 93 -14.64 -6.19 11.61
N GLU A 94 -15.21 -5.33 12.47
CA GLU A 94 -15.90 -4.11 12.06
C GLU A 94 -14.91 -3.14 11.40
N MET A 95 -13.72 -2.95 12.00
CA MET A 95 -12.66 -2.13 11.43
C MET A 95 -12.17 -2.66 10.08
N MET A 96 -11.99 -3.97 9.93
CA MET A 96 -11.65 -4.59 8.65
C MET A 96 -12.74 -4.38 7.59
N ARG A 97 -14.01 -4.44 8.00
CA ARG A 97 -15.15 -4.16 7.09
C ARG A 97 -15.15 -2.71 6.63
N ASP A 98 -14.89 -1.78 7.54
CA ASP A 98 -14.80 -0.35 7.21
C ASP A 98 -13.60 -0.08 6.31
N MET A 99 -12.44 -0.67 6.61
CA MET A 99 -11.24 -0.59 5.79
C MET A 99 -11.47 -1.15 4.37
N SER A 100 -12.19 -2.27 4.23
CA SER A 100 -12.56 -2.83 2.93
C SER A 100 -13.44 -1.89 2.11
N LYS A 101 -14.37 -1.17 2.74
CA LYS A 101 -15.19 -0.15 2.06
C LYS A 101 -14.34 1.02 1.58
N GLU A 102 -13.42 1.50 2.41
CA GLU A 102 -12.50 2.59 2.02
C GLU A 102 -11.60 2.16 0.87
N MET A 103 -11.11 0.91 0.88
CA MET A 103 -10.30 0.35 -0.20
C MET A 103 -11.12 0.22 -1.50
N MET A 104 -12.42 -0.07 -1.40
CA MET A 104 -13.32 -0.06 -2.55
C MET A 104 -13.60 1.37 -3.07
N GLU A 105 -13.78 2.35 -2.19
CA GLU A 105 -13.88 3.78 -2.59
C GLU A 105 -12.59 4.21 -3.31
N MET A 106 -11.43 3.84 -2.77
CA MET A 106 -10.12 4.10 -3.37
C MET A 106 -9.95 3.45 -4.75
N SER A 107 -10.36 2.18 -4.89
CA SER A 107 -10.37 1.48 -6.17
C SER A 107 -11.22 2.21 -7.22
N LYS A 108 -12.38 2.76 -6.84
CA LYS A 108 -13.23 3.54 -7.74
C LYS A 108 -12.62 4.88 -8.13
N ILE A 109 -11.84 5.51 -7.25
CA ILE A 109 -11.11 6.74 -7.59
C ILE A 109 -9.98 6.39 -8.56
N MET A 110 -9.26 5.29 -8.32
CA MET A 110 -8.19 4.81 -9.20
C MET A 110 -8.71 4.44 -10.59
N GLU A 111 -9.84 3.74 -10.66
CA GLU A 111 -10.53 3.43 -11.92
C GLU A 111 -10.93 4.69 -12.69
N ARG A 112 -11.43 5.72 -11.99
CA ARG A 112 -11.77 7.02 -12.59
C ARG A 112 -10.53 7.81 -13.03
N GLY A 113 -9.35 7.53 -12.46
CA GLY A 113 -8.10 8.23 -12.74
C GLY A 113 -8.04 9.68 -12.25
N MET A 114 -9.06 10.12 -11.50
CA MET A 114 -9.20 11.47 -10.96
C MET A 114 -9.82 11.44 -9.56
N ALA A 115 -9.31 12.29 -8.67
CA ALA A 115 -9.80 12.47 -7.32
C ALA A 115 -10.02 13.96 -7.06
N SER A 116 -11.14 14.32 -6.42
CA SER A 116 -11.30 15.65 -5.86
C SER A 116 -10.56 15.77 -4.53
N GLU A 117 -10.11 16.98 -4.17
CA GLU A 117 -9.53 17.24 -2.84
C GLU A 117 -10.47 16.83 -1.71
N LYS A 118 -11.79 17.00 -1.89
CA LYS A 118 -12.79 16.61 -0.91
C LYS A 118 -12.84 15.10 -0.70
N GLU A 119 -12.75 14.31 -1.78
CA GLU A 119 -12.67 12.84 -1.70
C GLU A 119 -11.40 12.40 -0.98
N MET A 120 -10.25 13.00 -1.33
CA MET A 120 -8.96 12.69 -0.70
C MET A 120 -8.93 13.06 0.79
N LYS A 121 -9.45 14.24 1.14
CA LYS A 121 -9.57 14.69 2.54
C LYS A 121 -10.47 13.76 3.35
N LYS A 122 -11.64 13.39 2.81
CA LYS A 122 -12.56 12.45 3.46
C LYS A 122 -11.89 11.10 3.70
N MET A 123 -11.10 10.62 2.75
CA MET A 123 -10.38 9.35 2.87
C MET A 123 -9.27 9.43 3.93
N HIS A 124 -8.53 10.55 3.97
CA HIS A 124 -7.50 10.81 4.97
C HIS A 124 -8.09 10.87 6.39
N ASP A 125 -9.18 11.63 6.59
CA ASP A 125 -9.86 11.77 7.89
C ASP A 125 -10.30 10.41 8.44
N ARG A 126 -10.84 9.54 7.57
CA ARG A 126 -11.25 8.17 7.95
C ARG A 126 -10.08 7.25 8.25
N MET A 127 -8.95 7.38 7.55
CA MET A 127 -7.74 6.63 7.89
C MET A 127 -7.20 7.04 9.26
N MET A 128 -7.18 8.34 9.57
CA MET A 128 -6.83 8.84 10.89
C MET A 128 -7.76 8.29 11.99
N GLU A 129 -9.07 8.26 11.74
CA GLU A 129 -10.03 7.65 12.67
C GLU A 129 -9.73 6.16 12.92
N MET A 130 -9.46 5.39 11.86
CA MET A 130 -9.08 3.98 11.97
C MET A 130 -7.77 3.78 12.73
N GLN A 131 -6.77 4.65 12.53
CA GLN A 131 -5.51 4.61 13.30
C GLN A 131 -5.72 4.90 14.78
N ASN A 132 -6.59 5.86 15.12
CA ASN A 132 -6.95 6.17 16.50
C ASN A 132 -7.66 4.98 17.16
N ARG A 133 -8.69 4.42 16.50
CA ARG A 133 -9.39 3.22 17.00
C ARG A 133 -8.45 2.03 17.16
N LYS A 134 -7.46 1.86 16.27
CA LYS A 134 -6.42 0.83 16.42
C LYS A 134 -5.58 1.10 17.66
N SER A 135 -5.03 2.30 17.80
CA SER A 135 -4.20 2.69 18.94
C SER A 135 -4.89 2.48 20.28
N ASP A 136 -6.20 2.75 20.37
CA ASP A 136 -7.00 2.49 21.57
C ASP A 136 -7.15 1.00 21.88
N MET A 137 -7.13 0.14 20.87
CA MET A 137 -7.09 -1.31 21.05
C MET A 137 -5.69 -1.83 21.40
N GLU A 138 -4.61 -1.11 21.06
CA GLU A 138 -3.22 -1.47 21.41
C GLU A 138 -2.83 -1.04 22.84
N LYS A 139 -3.47 0.00 23.38
CA LYS A 139 -3.15 0.57 24.71
C LYS A 139 -3.75 -0.22 25.90
N LYS A 140 -4.31 -1.41 25.68
CA LYS A 140 -4.90 -2.28 26.71
C LYS A 140 -4.44 -3.71 26.54
#